data_AF-A0A316NKB5-F1
#
_entry.id   AF-A0A316NKB5-F1
#
_cell.length_a   1.000
_cell.length_b   1.000
_cell.length_c   1.000
_cell.angle_alpha   90.00
_cell.angle_beta   90.00
_cell.angle_gamma   90.00
#
_symmetry.space_group_name_H-M   'P 1'
#
loop_
_entity.id
_entity.type
_entity.pdbx_description
1 polymer ?
#
loop_
_entity_poly.entity_id
_entity_poly.type
_entity_poly.pdbx_seq_one_letter_code
_entity_poly.pdbx_strand_id
1 'polypeptide(L)'
;MQDGDLKNPNIELLITKLVERLQNYSGKKVYGFLPPATKRIVDAIVDELASDERVAEAYSLWQDMRDEVFSFYSKAKPERVPLSRQKEFKPVRNMVIREVVQMIEQRQDEGTNCDEPTQAVLKSETVSESSAPTATPNMPPRSEHRAPPPESVSACIVRMLHHMGNIFRDNVNSSGYRGLQLDRKRRKELQEWKIALGHREDDHEDPANYPKME
;
A
#
# COMPACT_ATOMS: atom_id res chain seq x y z
N MET A 1 8.22 17.97 12.59
CA MET A 1 7.01 17.37 11.99
C MET A 1 5.96 17.45 13.06
N GLN A 2 4.97 18.33 12.91
CA GLN A 2 3.93 18.51 13.91
C GLN A 2 3.15 17.20 14.02
N ASP A 3 2.92 16.74 15.24
CA ASP A 3 1.96 15.70 15.58
C ASP A 3 0.59 16.13 15.04
N GLY A 4 0.31 15.73 13.80
CA GLY A 4 -1.01 15.77 13.23
C GLY A 4 -1.83 14.74 13.97
N ASP A 5 -2.72 15.21 14.84
CA ASP A 5 -3.72 14.40 15.53
C ASP A 5 -4.63 13.78 14.45
N LEU A 6 -4.19 12.69 13.83
CA LEU A 6 -4.94 11.86 12.90
C LEU A 6 -6.02 11.08 13.67
N LYS A 7 -6.79 11.77 14.51
CA LYS A 7 -7.97 11.22 15.16
C LYS A 7 -9.12 11.30 14.18
N ASN A 8 -9.14 10.35 13.25
CA ASN A 8 -10.36 10.04 12.52
C ASN A 8 -11.05 8.89 13.29
N PRO A 9 -11.92 9.18 14.28
CA PRO A 9 -12.56 8.14 15.07
C PRO A 9 -13.36 7.16 14.20
N ASN A 10 -13.84 7.62 13.03
CA ASN A 10 -14.52 6.78 12.06
C ASN A 10 -13.59 5.74 11.42
N ILE A 11 -12.39 6.15 10.96
CA ILE A 11 -11.45 5.21 10.35
C ILE A 11 -10.96 4.18 11.37
N GLU A 12 -10.73 4.60 12.61
CA GLU A 12 -10.34 3.70 13.70
C GLU A 12 -11.41 2.63 13.94
N LEU A 13 -12.68 3.04 14.04
CA LEU A 13 -13.81 2.12 14.21
C LEU A 13 -13.91 1.13 13.04
N LEU A 14 -13.74 1.60 11.80
CA LEU A 14 -13.76 0.75 10.63
C LEU A 14 -12.61 -0.26 10.62
N ILE A 15 -11.40 0.16 11.02
CA ILE A 15 -10.23 -0.72 11.14
C ILE A 15 -10.48 -1.77 12.22
N THR A 16 -10.94 -1.39 13.41
CA THR A 16 -11.26 -2.35 14.48
C THR A 16 -12.31 -3.36 14.04
N LYS A 17 -13.35 -2.90 13.32
CA LYS A 17 -14.38 -3.78 12.76
C LYS A 17 -13.81 -4.73 11.69
N LEU A 18 -12.88 -4.25 10.87
CA LEU A 18 -12.21 -5.08 9.86
C LEU A 18 -11.31 -6.13 10.51
N VAL A 19 -10.59 -5.76 11.58
CA VAL A 19 -9.77 -6.67 12.40
C VAL A 19 -10.60 -7.84 12.90
N GLU A 20 -11.72 -7.56 13.57
CA GLU A 20 -12.62 -8.59 14.11
C GLU A 20 -13.12 -9.54 13.00
N ARG A 21 -13.47 -9.00 11.84
CA ARG A 21 -13.94 -9.80 10.69
C ARG A 21 -12.84 -10.65 10.07
N LEU A 22 -11.61 -10.15 9.99
CA LEU A 22 -10.48 -10.86 9.40
C LEU A 22 -9.85 -11.88 10.36
N GLN A 23 -9.92 -11.66 11.67
CA GLN A 23 -9.50 -12.64 12.68
C GLN A 23 -10.34 -13.91 12.61
N ASN A 24 -11.66 -13.76 12.44
CA ASN A 24 -12.60 -14.89 12.36
C ASN A 24 -12.71 -15.51 10.96
N TYR A 25 -11.92 -15.05 9.98
CA TYR A 25 -12.00 -15.51 8.60
C TYR A 25 -10.84 -16.47 8.25
N SER A 26 -11.19 -17.69 7.85
CA SER A 26 -10.23 -18.76 7.53
C SER A 26 -9.79 -18.82 6.06
N GLY A 27 -10.38 -17.98 5.19
CA GLY A 27 -10.08 -17.97 3.75
C GLY A 27 -8.93 -17.04 3.36
N LYS A 28 -8.65 -16.97 2.04
CA LYS A 28 -7.67 -16.03 1.48
C LYS A 28 -8.05 -14.58 1.79
N LYS A 29 -7.22 -13.86 2.56
CA LYS A 29 -7.42 -12.46 2.96
C LYS A 29 -6.97 -11.49 1.86
N VAL A 30 -7.63 -11.57 0.70
CA VAL A 30 -7.38 -10.71 -0.46
C VAL A 30 -8.72 -10.19 -0.95
N TYR A 31 -8.80 -8.91 -1.37
CA TYR A 31 -10.07 -8.22 -1.59
C TYR A 31 -11.05 -9.04 -2.43
N GLY A 32 -10.63 -9.61 -3.57
CA GLY A 32 -11.51 -10.40 -4.44
C GLY A 32 -12.17 -11.60 -3.78
N PHE A 33 -11.52 -12.22 -2.79
CA PHE A 33 -11.98 -13.42 -2.10
C PHE A 33 -12.76 -13.12 -0.82
N LEU A 34 -12.83 -11.86 -0.39
CA LEU A 34 -13.57 -11.49 0.82
C LEU A 34 -15.10 -11.54 0.58
N PRO A 35 -15.88 -11.88 1.62
CA PRO A 35 -17.34 -11.76 1.57
C PRO A 35 -17.78 -10.32 1.27
N PRO A 36 -18.94 -10.11 0.62
CA PRO A 36 -19.44 -8.77 0.27
C PRO A 36 -19.53 -7.81 1.46
N ALA A 37 -19.91 -8.33 2.64
CA ALA A 37 -19.99 -7.52 3.86
C ALA A 37 -18.62 -6.97 4.29
N THR A 38 -17.56 -7.78 4.19
CA THR A 38 -16.19 -7.37 4.56
C THR A 38 -15.60 -6.43 3.51
N LYS A 39 -15.89 -6.67 2.22
CA LYS A 39 -15.49 -5.77 1.12
C LYS A 39 -16.00 -4.35 1.34
N ARG A 40 -17.26 -4.18 1.76
CA ARG A 40 -17.84 -2.85 2.06
C ARG A 40 -17.09 -2.11 3.17
N ILE A 41 -16.56 -2.83 4.16
CA ILE A 41 -15.75 -2.22 5.23
C ILE A 41 -14.42 -1.75 4.66
N VAL A 42 -13.76 -2.57 3.83
CA VAL A 42 -12.52 -2.17 3.13
C VAL A 42 -12.76 -0.96 2.25
N ASP A 43 -13.84 -0.96 1.46
CA ASP A 43 -14.19 0.16 0.58
C ASP A 43 -14.45 1.44 1.39
N ALA A 44 -15.16 1.34 2.52
CA ALA A 44 -15.39 2.48 3.43
C ALA A 44 -14.09 3.02 4.04
N ILE A 45 -13.14 2.16 4.43
CA ILE A 45 -11.82 2.61 4.91
C ILE A 45 -11.09 3.37 3.80
N VAL A 46 -11.13 2.86 2.57
CA VAL A 46 -10.48 3.50 1.43
C VAL A 46 -11.13 4.85 1.11
N ASP A 47 -12.46 4.96 1.20
CA ASP A 47 -13.17 6.22 0.98
C ASP A 47 -12.87 7.25 2.09
N GLU A 48 -12.73 6.80 3.34
CA GLU A 48 -12.32 7.64 4.47
C GLU A 48 -10.87 8.12 4.31
N LEU A 49 -9.94 7.25 3.90
CA LEU A 49 -8.56 7.64 3.55
C LEU A 49 -8.54 8.63 2.38
N ALA A 50 -9.43 8.46 1.41
CA ALA A 50 -9.55 9.36 0.26
C ALA A 50 -10.14 10.73 0.62
N SER A 51 -10.68 10.89 1.82
CA SER A 51 -11.19 12.17 2.32
C SER A 51 -10.07 13.05 2.92
N ASP A 52 -8.86 12.52 3.19
CA ASP A 52 -7.68 13.31 3.55
C ASP A 52 -7.31 14.23 2.36
N GLU A 53 -7.04 15.50 2.66
CA GLU A 53 -6.75 16.55 1.67
C GLU A 53 -5.66 16.14 0.66
N ARG A 54 -4.55 15.56 1.14
CA ARG A 54 -3.42 15.20 0.29
C ARG A 54 -3.77 14.03 -0.63
N VAL A 55 -4.57 13.10 -0.14
CA VAL A 55 -5.04 11.94 -0.90
C VAL A 55 -6.08 12.38 -1.94
N ALA A 56 -6.98 13.29 -1.56
CA ALA A 56 -7.98 13.87 -2.45
C ALA A 56 -7.33 14.63 -3.60
N GLU A 57 -6.31 15.45 -3.32
CA GLU A 57 -5.51 16.16 -4.33
C GLU A 57 -4.80 15.20 -5.28
N ALA A 58 -4.08 14.22 -4.73
CA ALA A 58 -3.38 13.21 -5.52
C ALA A 58 -4.36 12.43 -6.42
N TYR A 59 -5.55 12.13 -5.91
CA TYR A 59 -6.59 11.46 -6.68
C TYR A 59 -7.17 12.35 -7.78
N SER A 60 -7.41 13.63 -7.51
CA SER A 60 -7.88 14.59 -8.52
C SER A 60 -6.87 14.72 -9.66
N LEU A 61 -5.58 14.90 -9.34
CA LEU A 61 -4.52 14.97 -10.34
C LEU A 61 -4.45 13.70 -11.20
N TRP A 62 -4.57 12.54 -10.56
CA TRP A 62 -4.62 11.27 -11.27
C TRP A 62 -5.86 11.16 -12.18
N GLN A 63 -7.03 11.64 -11.74
CA GLN A 63 -8.24 11.69 -12.56
C GLN A 63 -8.09 12.63 -13.76
N ASP A 64 -7.45 13.79 -13.58
CA ASP A 64 -7.26 14.77 -14.65
C ASP A 64 -6.34 14.21 -15.75
N MET A 65 -5.24 13.56 -15.37
CA MET A 65 -4.36 12.87 -16.33
C MET A 65 -5.10 11.73 -17.05
N ARG A 66 -5.96 10.99 -16.35
CA ARG A 66 -6.80 9.98 -16.98
C ARG A 66 -7.78 10.62 -17.97
N ASP A 67 -8.47 11.67 -17.58
CA ASP A 67 -9.43 12.38 -18.42
C ASP A 67 -8.76 12.92 -19.69
N GLU A 68 -7.54 13.45 -19.58
CA GLU A 68 -6.73 13.90 -20.71
C GLU A 68 -6.45 12.76 -21.69
N VAL A 69 -5.95 11.62 -21.21
CA VAL A 69 -5.74 10.43 -22.06
C VAL A 69 -7.06 9.98 -22.68
N PHE A 70 -8.16 9.98 -21.94
CA PHE A 70 -9.47 9.60 -22.49
C PHE A 70 -9.96 10.58 -23.56
N SER A 71 -9.66 11.88 -23.44
CA SER A 71 -10.06 12.91 -24.40
C SER A 71 -9.44 12.71 -25.79
N PHE A 72 -8.19 12.23 -25.86
CA PHE A 72 -7.51 11.96 -27.13
C PHE A 72 -8.16 10.86 -27.94
N TYR A 73 -8.81 9.90 -27.27
CA TYR A 73 -9.33 8.71 -27.93
C TYR A 73 -10.87 8.65 -27.95
N SER A 74 -11.57 9.36 -27.05
CA SER A 74 -13.02 9.23 -26.81
C SER A 74 -13.69 10.59 -26.79
N LYS A 75 -14.84 10.69 -27.45
CA LYS A 75 -15.73 11.86 -27.33
C LYS A 75 -16.46 11.92 -25.98
N ALA A 76 -16.56 10.80 -25.27
CA ALA A 76 -17.23 10.70 -23.98
C ALA A 76 -16.24 10.84 -22.81
N LYS A 77 -16.52 11.76 -21.88
CA LYS A 77 -15.78 11.91 -20.63
C LYS A 77 -16.18 10.79 -19.66
N PRO A 78 -15.23 10.05 -19.07
CA PRO A 78 -15.55 9.05 -18.06
C PRO A 78 -16.26 9.65 -16.84
N GLU A 79 -17.14 8.88 -16.21
CA GLU A 79 -17.74 9.28 -14.94
C GLU A 79 -16.68 9.22 -13.82
N ARG A 80 -16.58 10.31 -13.05
CA ARG A 80 -15.69 10.38 -11.89
C ARG A 80 -16.31 9.57 -10.76
N VAL A 81 -15.65 8.47 -10.40
CA VAL A 81 -16.07 7.58 -9.32
C VAL A 81 -15.17 7.76 -8.08
N PRO A 82 -15.58 7.29 -6.89
CA PRO A 82 -14.70 7.25 -5.71
C PRO A 82 -13.50 6.30 -5.88
N LEU A 83 -12.44 6.54 -5.11
CA LEU A 83 -11.19 5.77 -5.15
C LEU A 83 -11.41 4.26 -4.94
N SER A 84 -12.30 3.87 -4.02
CA SER A 84 -12.61 2.46 -3.72
C SER A 84 -13.18 1.68 -4.92
N ARG A 85 -13.99 2.35 -5.76
CA ARG A 85 -14.67 1.75 -6.91
C ARG A 85 -13.78 1.61 -8.13
N GLN A 86 -12.70 2.37 -8.17
CA GLN A 86 -11.78 2.41 -9.28
C GLN A 86 -10.96 1.09 -9.36
N LYS A 87 -11.01 0.42 -10.52
CA LYS A 87 -10.36 -0.91 -10.70
C LYS A 87 -8.83 -0.82 -10.63
N GLU A 88 -8.28 0.32 -11.05
CA GLU A 88 -6.85 0.64 -11.06
C GLU A 88 -6.30 0.79 -9.64
N PHE A 89 -7.15 1.06 -8.64
CA PHE A 89 -6.80 1.10 -7.22
C PHE A 89 -7.17 -0.20 -6.47
N LYS A 90 -7.27 -1.33 -7.18
CA LYS A 90 -7.23 -2.67 -6.54
C LYS A 90 -6.02 -2.83 -5.60
N PRO A 91 -4.80 -2.33 -5.92
CA PRO A 91 -3.67 -2.36 -4.99
C PRO A 91 -3.95 -1.65 -3.67
N VAL A 92 -4.71 -0.54 -3.65
CA VAL A 92 -5.05 0.20 -2.42
C VAL A 92 -5.94 -0.65 -1.51
N ARG A 93 -7.00 -1.26 -2.05
CA ARG A 93 -7.88 -2.16 -1.28
C ARG A 93 -7.13 -3.36 -0.70
N ASN A 94 -6.24 -3.96 -1.49
CA ASN A 94 -5.40 -5.06 -1.01
C ASN A 94 -4.34 -4.59 -0.01
N MET A 95 -3.84 -3.36 -0.14
CA MET A 95 -2.92 -2.76 0.82
C MET A 95 -3.59 -2.62 2.19
N VAL A 96 -4.81 -2.06 2.25
CA VAL A 96 -5.56 -1.93 3.51
C VAL A 96 -5.71 -3.28 4.20
N ILE A 97 -6.05 -4.33 3.45
CA ILE A 97 -6.18 -5.68 4.01
C ILE A 97 -4.85 -6.19 4.57
N ARG A 98 -3.73 -5.98 3.86
CA ARG A 98 -2.40 -6.41 4.32
C ARG A 98 -1.99 -5.74 5.62
N GLU A 99 -2.17 -4.42 5.72
CA GLU A 99 -1.84 -3.68 6.94
C GLU A 99 -2.65 -4.16 8.14
N VAL A 100 -3.94 -4.43 7.95
CA VAL A 100 -4.79 -4.96 9.02
C VAL A 100 -4.41 -6.40 9.40
N VAL A 101 -4.05 -7.24 8.43
CA VAL A 101 -3.57 -8.61 8.71
C VAL A 101 -2.26 -8.58 9.48
N GLN A 102 -1.31 -7.72 9.08
CA GLN A 102 -0.05 -7.55 9.78
C GLN A 102 -0.27 -7.10 11.24
N MET A 103 -1.19 -6.15 11.45
CA MET A 103 -1.56 -5.69 12.79
C MET A 103 -2.19 -6.81 13.64
N ILE A 104 -2.93 -7.74 13.03
CA ILE A 104 -3.46 -8.92 13.73
C ILE A 104 -2.34 -9.87 14.15
N GLU A 105 -1.41 -10.18 13.24
CA GLU A 105 -0.31 -11.11 13.48
C GLU A 105 0.61 -10.64 14.61
N GLN A 106 1.00 -9.36 14.58
CA GLN A 106 1.84 -8.78 15.64
C GLN A 106 1.16 -8.82 17.02
N ARG A 107 -0.15 -8.61 17.09
CA ARG A 107 -0.89 -8.70 18.37
C ARG A 107 -0.94 -10.13 18.93
N GLN A 108 -0.76 -11.15 18.08
CA GLN A 108 -0.74 -12.56 18.52
C GLN A 108 0.64 -12.99 19.00
N ASP A 109 1.71 -12.50 18.39
CA ASP A 109 3.09 -12.78 18.83
C ASP A 109 3.39 -12.20 20.23
N GLU A 110 2.79 -11.05 20.56
CA GLU A 110 2.86 -10.42 21.89
C GLU A 110 2.23 -11.28 23.02
N GLY A 111 1.37 -12.25 22.68
CA GLY A 111 0.68 -13.11 23.65
C GLY A 111 1.45 -14.36 24.12
N THR A 112 2.61 -14.65 23.53
CA THR A 112 3.37 -15.90 23.82
C THR A 112 4.68 -15.67 24.57
N ASN A 113 5.02 -14.42 24.91
CA ASN A 113 6.20 -14.11 25.72
C ASN A 113 5.79 -13.75 27.15
N CYS A 114 5.37 -14.76 27.90
CA CYS A 114 5.25 -14.70 29.35
C CYS A 114 6.25 -15.69 29.94
N ASP A 115 7.46 -15.22 30.25
CA ASP A 115 8.23 -15.66 31.40
C ASP A 115 9.01 -14.44 31.92
N GLU A 116 8.42 -13.77 32.90
CA GLU A 116 9.05 -12.74 33.75
C GLU A 116 9.51 -13.41 35.07
N PRO A 117 10.24 -12.73 35.98
CA PRO A 117 11.69 -12.74 36.13
C PRO A 117 12.13 -13.34 37.48
N THR A 118 13.36 -13.86 37.59
CA THR A 118 13.96 -14.07 38.92
C THR A 118 15.36 -13.49 39.00
N GLN A 119 15.38 -12.24 39.45
CA GLN A 119 16.51 -11.63 40.12
C GLN A 119 16.75 -12.39 41.43
N ALA A 120 17.83 -13.17 41.51
CA ALA A 120 18.33 -13.73 42.77
C ALA A 120 19.80 -13.30 42.95
N VAL A 121 19.97 -12.35 43.85
CA VAL A 121 21.24 -11.87 44.42
C VAL A 121 21.89 -12.99 45.25
N LEU A 122 23.19 -13.26 45.08
CA LEU A 122 24.15 -13.45 46.19
C LEU A 122 25.62 -13.56 45.72
N LYS A 123 26.45 -12.70 46.34
CA LYS A 123 27.92 -12.61 46.36
C LYS A 123 28.55 -13.92 46.90
N SER A 124 29.83 -14.30 46.77
CA SER A 124 31.10 -13.55 46.80
C SER A 124 32.31 -14.49 46.54
N GLU A 125 33.44 -13.92 46.07
CA GLU A 125 34.87 -14.25 46.34
C GLU A 125 35.46 -15.56 45.73
N THR A 126 36.68 -15.62 45.15
CA THR A 126 38.00 -15.05 45.51
C THR A 126 38.99 -14.93 44.32
N VAL A 127 39.81 -13.86 44.36
CA VAL A 127 41.26 -13.72 44.05
C VAL A 127 41.85 -14.33 42.75
N SER A 128 42.39 -13.48 41.85
CA SER A 128 43.85 -13.40 41.60
C SER A 128 44.22 -12.31 40.59
N GLU A 129 45.27 -11.57 40.90
CA GLU A 129 45.75 -10.33 40.28
C GLU A 129 46.40 -10.54 38.89
N SER A 130 46.33 -9.54 38.01
CA SER A 130 47.54 -8.83 37.53
C SER A 130 47.24 -7.83 36.39
N SER A 131 47.62 -6.58 36.66
CA SER A 131 48.12 -5.53 35.75
C SER A 131 47.15 -4.74 34.84
N ALA A 132 47.13 -3.42 35.07
CA ALA A 132 46.67 -2.34 34.20
C ALA A 132 47.86 -1.35 33.97
N PRO A 133 47.76 -0.23 33.22
CA PRO A 133 46.68 0.27 32.35
C PRO A 133 47.19 0.80 30.97
N THR A 134 46.30 1.19 30.04
CA THR A 134 46.32 2.50 29.32
C THR A 134 45.22 2.60 28.25
N ALA A 135 44.30 3.54 28.49
CA ALA A 135 43.52 4.41 27.57
C ALA A 135 42.62 3.81 26.45
N THR A 136 41.31 3.78 26.78
CA THR A 136 40.13 4.18 25.97
C THR A 136 39.98 3.73 24.51
N PRO A 137 39.05 2.79 24.25
CA PRO A 137 38.31 2.64 23.01
C PRO A 137 36.89 3.20 23.18
N ASN A 138 36.55 4.34 22.56
CA ASN A 138 35.15 4.80 22.47
C ASN A 138 34.56 4.38 21.12
N MET A 139 34.21 3.10 21.02
CA MET A 139 33.28 2.57 20.03
C MET A 139 31.87 2.68 20.64
N PRO A 140 30.90 3.39 20.02
CA PRO A 140 29.53 3.36 20.51
C PRO A 140 28.94 1.94 20.36
N PRO A 141 28.25 1.40 21.38
CA PRO A 141 27.70 0.07 21.34
C PRO A 141 26.46 0.03 20.44
N ARG A 142 26.45 -1.00 19.57
CA ARG A 142 25.30 -1.77 19.09
C ARG A 142 23.96 -1.02 19.00
N SER A 143 23.52 -0.83 17.76
CA SER A 143 22.11 -0.66 17.42
C SER A 143 21.29 -1.78 18.07
N GLU A 144 20.64 -1.48 19.18
CA GLU A 144 19.49 -2.24 19.64
C GLU A 144 18.47 -2.17 18.51
N HIS A 145 18.26 -3.29 17.83
CA HIS A 145 17.03 -3.52 17.08
C HIS A 145 15.90 -3.47 18.11
N ARG A 146 15.42 -2.26 18.35
CA ARG A 146 14.18 -2.00 19.04
C ARG A 146 13.10 -2.72 18.25
N ALA A 147 12.59 -3.79 18.84
CA ALA A 147 11.34 -4.38 18.38
C ALA A 147 10.32 -3.24 18.24
N PRO A 148 9.61 -3.14 17.10
CA PRO A 148 8.64 -2.07 16.90
C PRO A 148 7.61 -2.14 18.05
N PRO A 149 7.24 -1.00 18.67
CA PRO A 149 6.23 -0.98 19.72
C PRO A 149 4.91 -1.56 19.20
N PRO A 150 4.06 -2.13 20.08
CA PRO A 150 2.79 -2.73 19.67
C PRO A 150 1.99 -1.71 18.86
N GLU A 151 1.71 -2.06 17.61
CA GLU A 151 1.24 -1.07 16.66
C GLU A 151 -0.18 -0.62 17.01
N SER A 152 -0.30 0.66 17.37
CA SER A 152 -1.59 1.32 17.53
C SER A 152 -2.30 1.41 16.17
N VAL A 153 -3.62 1.55 16.21
CA VAL A 153 -4.43 1.81 15.01
C VAL A 153 -3.91 3.03 14.23
N SER A 154 -3.40 4.04 14.95
CA SER A 154 -2.76 5.21 14.34
C SER A 154 -1.51 4.87 13.52
N ALA A 155 -0.66 3.94 13.99
CA ALA A 155 0.53 3.50 13.24
C ALA A 155 0.12 2.80 11.93
N CYS A 156 -0.92 1.97 11.99
CA CYS A 156 -1.52 1.30 10.84
C CYS A 156 -2.01 2.32 9.78
N ILE A 157 -2.72 3.36 10.21
CA ILE A 157 -3.20 4.44 9.31
C ILE A 157 -2.03 5.18 8.65
N VAL A 158 -0.98 5.52 9.40
CA VAL A 158 0.20 6.20 8.86
C VAL A 158 0.88 5.38 7.78
N ARG A 159 1.04 4.06 7.99
CA ARG A 159 1.59 3.17 6.95
C ARG A 159 0.67 3.06 5.74
N MET A 160 -0.65 2.97 5.94
CA MET A 160 -1.60 2.97 4.82
C MET A 160 -1.44 4.21 3.95
N LEU A 161 -1.38 5.41 4.55
CA LEU A 161 -1.19 6.66 3.83
C LEU A 161 0.15 6.70 3.08
N HIS A 162 1.23 6.25 3.71
CA HIS A 162 2.53 6.14 3.06
C HIS A 162 2.50 5.19 1.85
N HIS A 163 1.90 4.00 2.00
CA HIS A 163 1.73 3.06 0.91
C HIS A 163 0.82 3.59 -0.19
N MET A 164 -0.23 4.35 0.14
CA MET A 164 -1.07 5.01 -0.85
C MET A 164 -0.26 6.00 -1.70
N GLY A 165 0.59 6.82 -1.09
CA GLY A 165 1.47 7.73 -1.83
C GLY A 165 2.36 6.99 -2.84
N ASN A 166 2.91 5.84 -2.46
CA ASN A 166 3.67 4.99 -3.38
C ASN A 166 2.79 4.40 -4.49
N ILE A 167 1.58 3.94 -4.17
CA ILE A 167 0.65 3.41 -5.18
C ILE A 167 0.24 4.50 -6.17
N PHE A 168 -0.02 5.74 -5.74
CA PHE A 168 -0.31 6.83 -6.67
C PHE A 168 0.87 7.11 -7.59
N ARG A 169 2.09 7.16 -7.06
CA ARG A 169 3.32 7.32 -7.85
C ARG A 169 3.47 6.19 -8.86
N ASP A 170 3.38 4.95 -8.41
CA ASP A 170 3.50 3.77 -9.28
C ASP A 170 2.38 3.73 -10.32
N ASN A 171 1.18 4.15 -9.96
CA ASN A 171 0.06 4.22 -10.88
C ASN A 171 0.30 5.29 -11.94
N VAL A 172 0.76 6.49 -11.58
CA VAL A 172 1.09 7.55 -12.56
C VAL A 172 2.22 7.10 -13.50
N ASN A 173 3.26 6.48 -12.95
CA ASN A 173 4.40 6.00 -13.73
C ASN A 173 4.04 4.80 -14.62
N SER A 174 3.17 3.91 -14.14
CA SER A 174 2.64 2.80 -14.94
C SER A 174 1.65 3.32 -15.99
N SER A 175 0.78 4.26 -15.60
CA SER A 175 -0.25 4.93 -16.40
C SER A 175 0.28 6.04 -17.30
N GLY A 176 1.59 6.08 -17.58
CA GLY A 176 2.00 6.50 -18.92
C GLY A 176 1.24 5.69 -19.99
N TYR A 177 1.51 5.95 -21.28
CA TYR A 177 0.87 5.28 -22.44
C TYR A 177 0.65 3.75 -22.33
N ARG A 178 1.39 3.06 -21.45
CA ARG A 178 1.34 1.61 -21.19
C ARG A 178 0.31 1.15 -20.14
N GLY A 179 -0.09 1.98 -19.17
CA GLY A 179 -0.85 1.53 -17.98
C GLY A 179 -2.32 1.94 -17.91
N LEU A 180 -2.77 2.90 -18.72
CA LEU A 180 -4.19 2.99 -19.06
C LEU A 180 -4.48 1.84 -20.03
N GLN A 181 -4.68 0.64 -19.49
CA GLN A 181 -5.15 -0.50 -20.27
C GLN A 181 -6.44 -0.08 -21.00
N LEU A 182 -6.28 0.26 -22.28
CA LEU A 182 -7.38 0.46 -23.22
C LEU A 182 -8.31 -0.73 -23.06
N ASP A 183 -9.57 -0.41 -22.74
CA ASP A 183 -10.62 -1.40 -22.50
C ASP A 183 -10.58 -2.44 -23.64
N ARG A 184 -10.72 -3.72 -23.29
CA ARG A 184 -10.60 -4.84 -24.23
C ARG A 184 -11.59 -4.68 -25.40
N LYS A 185 -12.77 -4.12 -25.12
CA LYS A 185 -13.77 -3.81 -26.15
C LYS A 185 -13.28 -2.73 -27.11
N ARG A 186 -12.64 -1.69 -26.58
CA ARG A 186 -12.12 -0.57 -27.34
C ARG A 186 -10.88 -0.89 -28.15
N ARG A 187 -10.02 -1.80 -27.66
CA ARG A 187 -8.93 -2.37 -28.48
C ARG A 187 -9.46 -3.07 -29.72
N LYS A 188 -10.58 -3.79 -29.59
CA LYS A 188 -11.24 -4.41 -30.74
C LYS A 188 -11.83 -3.35 -31.68
N GLU A 189 -12.50 -2.34 -31.16
CA GLU A 189 -13.03 -1.23 -31.99
C GLU A 189 -11.90 -0.47 -32.72
N LEU A 190 -10.74 -0.27 -32.08
CA LEU A 190 -9.55 0.32 -32.72
C LEU A 190 -8.93 -0.61 -33.77
N GLN A 191 -8.88 -1.91 -33.50
CA GLN A 191 -8.45 -2.91 -34.49
C GLN A 191 -9.40 -2.93 -35.69
N GLU A 192 -10.71 -2.98 -35.45
CA GLU A 192 -11.77 -2.96 -36.46
C GLU A 192 -11.74 -1.66 -37.27
N TRP A 193 -11.55 -0.50 -36.62
CA TRP A 193 -11.39 0.79 -37.29
C TRP A 193 -10.11 0.85 -38.13
N LYS A 194 -8.99 0.32 -37.63
CA LYS A 194 -7.71 0.24 -38.35
C LYS A 194 -7.81 -0.70 -39.57
N ILE A 195 -8.53 -1.81 -39.44
CA ILE A 195 -8.83 -2.74 -40.53
C ILE A 195 -9.77 -2.10 -41.57
N ALA A 196 -10.81 -1.38 -41.13
CA ALA A 196 -11.74 -0.67 -42.01
C ALA A 196 -11.06 0.47 -42.80
N LEU A 197 -9.97 1.03 -42.27
CA LEU A 197 -9.10 1.99 -42.94
C LEU A 197 -8.07 1.33 -43.89
N GLY A 198 -8.14 0.00 -44.06
CA GLY A 198 -7.38 -0.75 -45.06
C GLY A 198 -6.04 -1.32 -44.60
N HIS A 199 -5.71 -1.29 -43.31
CA HIS A 199 -4.51 -1.94 -42.78
C HIS A 199 -4.79 -3.42 -42.46
N ARG A 200 -3.88 -4.34 -42.84
CA ARG A 200 -4.03 -5.78 -42.59
C ARG A 200 -3.85 -6.11 -41.10
N GLU A 201 -4.54 -7.15 -40.63
CA GLU A 201 -4.49 -7.60 -39.23
C GLU A 201 -3.09 -8.00 -38.74
N ASP A 202 -2.20 -8.41 -39.66
CA ASP A 202 -0.83 -8.86 -39.42
C ASP A 202 0.23 -7.80 -39.77
N ASP A 203 -0.18 -6.54 -39.93
CA ASP A 203 0.71 -5.41 -40.18
C ASP A 203 1.45 -5.03 -38.88
N HIS A 204 2.39 -5.88 -38.50
CA HIS A 204 3.44 -5.55 -37.56
C HIS A 204 4.27 -4.42 -38.17
N GLU A 205 4.37 -3.27 -37.49
CA GLU A 205 5.32 -2.22 -37.86
C GLU A 205 6.70 -2.85 -38.06
N ASP A 206 7.19 -2.82 -39.30
CA ASP A 206 8.53 -3.29 -39.65
C ASP A 206 9.53 -2.54 -38.76
N PRO A 207 10.37 -3.23 -37.95
CA PRO A 207 11.38 -2.58 -37.12
C PRO A 207 12.36 -1.69 -37.93
N ALA A 208 12.36 -1.80 -39.26
CA ALA A 208 13.06 -0.88 -40.16
C ALA A 208 12.51 0.57 -40.17
N ASN A 209 11.30 0.81 -39.67
CA ASN A 209 10.68 2.16 -39.65
C ASN A 209 11.00 2.97 -38.38
N TYR A 210 11.77 2.41 -37.45
CA TYR A 210 12.30 3.15 -36.31
C TYR A 210 13.65 3.78 -36.69
N PRO A 211 13.88 5.09 -36.44
CA PRO A 211 15.18 5.69 -36.68
C PRO A 211 16.22 4.98 -35.81
N LYS A 212 17.25 4.41 -36.46
CA LYS A 212 18.41 3.88 -35.75
C LYS A 212 19.09 5.04 -35.03
N MET A 213 19.17 4.95 -33.71
CA MET A 213 20.01 5.84 -32.93
C MET A 213 21.46 5.41 -33.18
N GLU A 214 22.18 6.21 -33.96
CA GLU A 214 23.65 6.24 -33.96
C GLU A 214 24.17 6.99 -32.72
#